data_AF-A0A7J9EWK8-F1
#
_entry.id   AF-A0A7J9EWK8-F1
#
_cell.length_a   1.000
_cell.length_b   1.000
_cell.length_c   1.000
_cell.angle_alpha   90.00
_cell.angle_beta   90.00
_cell.angle_gamma   90.00
#
_symmetry.space_group_name_H-M   'P 1'
#
loop_
_entity.id
_entity.type
_entity.pdbx_description
1 polymer ?
#
loop_
_entity_poly.entity_id
_entity_poly.type
_entity_poly.pdbx_seq_one_letter_code
_entity_poly.pdbx_strand_id
1 'polypeptide(L)' 'MDHVFERSKSSKQPKLTTSFLKNAKAKLGKAMSKLILHEALSARIAESPFLQPVLQVAAEVGKSIRGPSAYE' A
#
# COMPACT_ATOMS: atom_id res chain seq x y z
N MET A 1 19.77 25.25 39.59
CA MET A 1 19.26 25.98 38.42
C MET A 1 20.48 26.12 37.51
N ASP A 2 20.59 25.53 36.32
CA ASP A 2 19.57 25.41 35.28
C ASP A 2 19.86 24.28 34.27
N HIS A 3 18.77 23.57 33.96
CA HIS A 3 18.40 22.94 32.69
C HIS A 3 19.49 22.23 31.86
N VAL A 4 19.74 20.96 32.21
CA VAL A 4 20.21 19.98 31.24
C VAL A 4 19.12 19.85 30.17
N PHE A 5 19.40 20.41 28.99
CA PHE A 5 18.54 20.32 27.82
C PHE A 5 18.50 18.85 27.39
N GLU A 6 17.53 18.10 27.92
CA GLU A 6 17.26 16.73 27.53
C GLU A 6 16.89 16.77 26.05
N ARG A 7 17.85 16.37 25.19
CA ARG A 7 17.63 16.27 23.75
C ARG A 7 16.55 15.22 23.55
N SER A 8 15.32 15.70 23.42
CA SER A 8 14.14 14.94 23.05
C SER A 8 14.55 13.96 21.96
N LYS A 9 14.56 12.66 22.31
CA LYS A 9 14.83 11.57 21.38
C LYS A 9 13.72 11.60 20.35
N SER A 10 13.89 12.42 19.33
CA SER A 10 13.05 12.44 18.14
C SER A 10 12.89 10.99 17.71
N SER A 11 11.66 10.48 17.81
CA SER A 11 11.26 9.22 17.21
C SER A 11 11.32 9.43 15.70
N LYS A 12 12.55 9.42 15.15
CA LYS A 12 12.77 9.37 13.72
C LYS A 12 12.02 8.15 13.26
N GLN A 13 10.91 8.36 12.56
CA GLN A 13 10.18 7.29 11.90
C GLN A 13 11.23 6.45 11.17
N PRO A 14 11.30 5.13 11.43
CA PRO A 14 12.25 4.29 10.71
C PRO A 14 12.00 4.58 9.23
N LYS A 15 13.05 4.99 8.52
CA LYS A 15 13.00 5.28 7.09
C LYS A 15 12.52 3.99 6.43
N LEU A 16 11.20 3.84 6.29
CA LEU A 16 10.59 2.73 5.60
C LEU A 16 11.29 2.70 4.27
N THR A 17 12.09 1.65 4.11
CA THR A 17 13.17 1.62 3.13
C THR A 17 12.54 1.93 1.79
N THR A 18 13.08 2.91 1.06
CA THR A 18 12.56 3.33 -0.25
C THR A 18 12.37 2.13 -1.19
N SER A 19 13.13 1.04 -0.96
CA SER A 19 12.97 -0.26 -1.60
C SER A 19 11.65 -0.98 -1.29
N PHE A 20 11.15 -0.96 -0.06
CA PHE A 20 9.85 -1.57 0.28
C PHE A 20 8.71 -0.90 -0.50
N LEU A 21 8.67 0.44 -0.49
CA LEU A 21 7.64 1.19 -1.23
C LEU A 21 7.76 0.96 -2.74
N LYS A 22 8.98 0.93 -3.28
CA LYS A 22 9.20 0.57 -4.70
C LYS A 22 8.66 -0.81 -5.03
N ASN A 23 8.94 -1.80 -4.20
CA ASN A 23 8.49 -3.17 -4.40
C ASN A 23 6.97 -3.30 -4.28
N ALA A 24 6.36 -2.62 -3.30
CA ALA A 24 4.91 -2.59 -3.13
C ALA A 24 4.21 -1.94 -4.34
N LYS A 25 4.75 -0.81 -4.84
CA LYS A 25 4.26 -0.15 -6.05
C LYS A 25 4.33 -1.07 -7.27
N ALA A 26 5.44 -1.78 -7.46
CA ALA A 26 5.61 -2.73 -8.56
C ALA A 26 4.61 -3.89 -8.48
N LYS A 27 4.39 -4.45 -7.29
CA LYS A 27 3.41 -5.52 -7.06
C LYS A 27 1.99 -5.06 -7.36
N LEU A 28 1.60 -3.88 -6.87
CA LEU A 28 0.28 -3.30 -7.15
C LEU A 28 0.09 -3.05 -8.65
N GLY A 29 1.07 -2.46 -9.32
CA GLY A 29 1.04 -2.24 -10.77
C GLY A 29 0.81 -3.54 -11.54
N LYS A 30 1.57 -4.60 -11.21
CA LYS A 30 1.41 -5.92 -11.85
C LYS A 30 0.02 -6.53 -11.61
N ALA A 31 -0.52 -6.41 -10.39
CA ALA A 31 -1.86 -6.90 -10.09
C ALA A 31 -2.94 -6.15 -10.87
N MET A 32 -2.86 -4.81 -10.91
CA MET A 32 -3.79 -3.97 -11.67
C MET A 32 -3.71 -4.22 -13.17
N SER A 33 -2.50 -4.37 -13.74
CA SER A 33 -2.35 -4.69 -15.17
C SER A 33 -2.99 -6.03 -15.53
N LYS A 34 -2.85 -7.05 -14.67
CA LYS A 34 -3.51 -8.35 -14.87
C LYS A 34 -5.03 -8.23 -14.83
N LEU A 35 -5.57 -7.49 -13.85
CA LEU A 35 -7.00 -7.26 -13.73
C LEU A 35 -7.56 -6.54 -14.97
N ILE A 36 -6.88 -5.47 -15.40
CA ILE A 36 -7.26 -4.70 -16.58
C ILE A 36 -7.26 -5.58 -17.83
N LEU A 37 -6.24 -6.42 -18.02
CA LEU A 37 -6.13 -7.29 -19.18
C LEU A 37 -7.19 -8.42 -19.15
N HIS A 38 -7.38 -9.06 -18.00
CA HIS A 38 -8.29 -10.20 -17.86
C HIS A 38 -9.75 -9.79 -18.01
N GLU A 39 -10.15 -8.70 -17.36
CA GLU A 39 -11.52 -8.19 -17.38
C GLU A 39 -11.78 -7.21 -18.54
N ALA A 40 -10.82 -7.07 -19.47
CA ALA A 40 -10.86 -6.14 -20.60
C ALA A 40 -11.25 -4.70 -20.20
N LEU A 41 -10.78 -4.24 -19.03
CA LEU A 41 -11.08 -2.91 -18.54
C LEU A 41 -10.37 -1.86 -19.39
N SER A 42 -10.99 -0.69 -19.55
CA SER A 42 -10.32 0.43 -20.18
C SER A 42 -9.13 0.88 -19.33
N ALA A 43 -7.98 1.14 -19.96
CA ALA A 43 -6.82 1.75 -19.29
C ALA A 43 -7.16 3.09 -18.61
N ARG A 44 -8.21 3.79 -19.07
CA ARG A 44 -8.74 5.01 -18.45
C ARG A 44 -9.21 4.81 -17.00
N ILE A 45 -9.40 3.57 -16.54
CA ILE A 45 -9.73 3.28 -15.14
C ILE A 45 -8.65 3.81 -14.19
N ALA A 46 -7.39 3.91 -14.65
CA ALA A 46 -6.30 4.53 -13.89
C ALA A 46 -6.53 6.01 -13.55
N GLU A 47 -7.35 6.70 -14.35
CA GLU A 47 -7.71 8.11 -14.19
C GLU A 47 -9.07 8.28 -13.48
N SER A 48 -9.75 7.17 -13.16
CA SER A 48 -11.06 7.23 -12.51
C SER A 48 -10.96 7.81 -11.10
N PRO A 49 -11.81 8.80 -10.75
CA PRO A 49 -11.85 9.33 -9.38
C PRO A 49 -12.29 8.28 -8.35
N PHE A 50 -12.89 7.17 -8.80
CA PHE A 50 -13.34 6.08 -7.94
C PHE A 50 -12.26 5.02 -7.69
N LEU A 51 -11.17 5.00 -8.47
CA LEU A 51 -10.13 3.98 -8.31
C LEU A 51 -9.45 4.06 -6.94
N GLN A 52 -9.11 5.26 -6.49
CA GLN A 52 -8.45 5.46 -5.20
C GLN A 52 -9.33 5.02 -4.00
N PRO A 53 -10.62 5.44 -3.91
CA PRO A 53 -11.54 4.93 -2.90
C PRO A 53 -11.65 3.40 -2.90
N VAL A 54 -11.76 2.78 -4.08
CA VAL A 54 -11.84 1.31 -4.20
C VAL A 54 -10.57 0.63 -3.66
N LEU A 55 -9.39 1.13 -4.02
CA LEU A 55 -8.12 0.60 -3.53
C LEU A 55 -7.98 0.77 -2.00
N GLN A 56 -8.49 1.86 -1.44
CA GLN A 56 -8.48 2.10 0.00
C GLN A 56 -9.36 1.07 0.73
N VAL A 57 -10.61 0.91 0.30
CA VAL A 57 -11.53 -0.07 0.89
C VAL A 57 -10.97 -1.49 0.74
N ALA A 58 -10.39 -1.82 -0.42
CA ALA A 58 -9.75 -3.12 -0.63
C ALA A 58 -8.56 -3.35 0.31
N ALA A 59 -7.77 -2.31 0.63
CA ALA A 59 -6.66 -2.42 1.58
C ALA A 59 -7.14 -2.57 3.03
N GLU A 60 -8.27 -1.96 3.39
CA GLU A 60 -8.90 -2.11 4.71
C GLU A 60 -9.46 -3.52 4.88
N VAL A 61 -10.24 -4.00 3.92
CA VAL A 61 -10.83 -5.35 3.93
C VAL A 61 -9.74 -6.41 3.80
N GLY A 62 -8.73 -6.19 2.96
CA GLY A 62 -7.64 -7.14 2.72
C GLY A 62 -6.79 -7.47 3.96
N LYS A 63 -6.75 -6.59 4.97
CA LYS A 63 -6.13 -6.89 6.27
C LYS A 63 -6.89 -7.94 7.06
N SER A 64 -8.20 -8.06 6.83
CA SER A 64 -9.10 -9.00 7.51
C SER A 64 -9.33 -10.29 6.71
N ILE A 65 -8.97 -10.31 5.42
CA ILE A 65 -9.07 -11.52 4.60
C ILE A 65 -7.78 -12.34 4.76
N ARG A 66 -7.89 -13.48 5.47
CA ARG A 66 -6.90 -14.56 5.30
C ARG A 66 -7.06 -15.09 3.87
N GLY A 67 -5.97 -15.07 3.10
CA GLY A 67 -5.96 -15.75 1.80
C GLY A 67 -6.31 -17.22 1.95
N PRO A 68 -6.75 -17.90 0.88
CA PRO A 68 -7.07 -19.32 0.93
C PRO A 68 -5.88 -20.07 1.55
N SER A 69 -6.15 -20.83 2.60
CA SER A 69 -5.17 -21.74 3.20
C SER A 69 -4.67 -22.66 2.09
N ALA A 70 -3.35 -22.80 1.95
CA ALA A 70 -2.76 -23.70 0.96
C ALA A 70 -3.04 -25.19 1.22
N TYR A 71 -3.80 -25.49 2.28
CA TYR A 71 -4.32 -26.81 2.61
C TYR A 71 -5.83 -26.70 2.86
N GLU A 72 -6.60 -27.27 1.94
CA GLU A 72 -7.83 -28.03 2.21
C GLU A 72 -7.53 -29.52 1.96
#